data_AF-A0A5N4CRD4-F1
#
_entry.id   AF-A0A5N4CRD4-F1
#
_cell.length_a   1.000
_cell.length_b   1.000
_cell.length_c   1.000
_cell.angle_alpha   90.00
_cell.angle_beta   90.00
_cell.angle_gamma   90.00
#
_symmetry.space_group_name_H-M   'P 1'
#
loop_
_entity.id
_entity.type
_entity.pdbx_description
1 polymer ?
#
loop_
_entity_poly.entity_id
_entity_poly.type
_entity_poly.pdbx_seq_one_letter_code
_entity_poly.pdbx_strand_id
1 'polypeptide(L)'
;MGPFLTFISLPAFGQVPASLGFSLPICPVTHQWLQVFFQELLKEARSSKAFPEDVVRLIFSNISSIYQFHAQFFLPELQQRLDDWTTTPRIGDVIQKLAPFLKMYSEYVKNFERAIELLATWTDKSLPFQEVLTRIQVRSGWGWGQPDLPLPSSHPHTLLSLSLPKNSEASGSLTLQHHMLEPVQRIPRYELLLKEYVQKLPAQAPDLADAQKALDMIFSAAQHSNTAITEMERLQELWEVYQRLGLEDDIVDPSNTLLREGPVLKISFRRSGPMERYLFLFNNMLLYCVPRVIQVGAHFQVRTRIDVAGMKVRELTDAEFPHSFLVSGKQRTLELQARSQEEMIAWMQAFQAAIDQIEKRNETFKAAVQSPEGDPQEQELQSEELGLRAPQWVRDKMVTMCMRCREPFNALKRRRHHCRACGYVVCARCSDYRAELKYDSNRPNRVCLDCYTFLTGNVLPEDKEDKRRGILEKGSVAGSEQSLMCSFLQLVGDKWGKSGPRGWCVIPRDDPLVLYVYAAPQDMRAHTSIPLLGYQVTTGSQADPRVFQLQQSGQLYTFKAETKELRGRWVKAMERAASGWSPRGPNDGDLSD
;
A
#
# COMPACT_ATOMS: atom_id res chain seq x y z
N MET A 1 4.03 4.26 -25.47
CA MET A 1 3.30 4.26 -26.76
C MET A 1 2.58 2.93 -26.84
N GLY A 2 1.29 2.90 -26.51
CA GLY A 2 0.40 1.75 -26.65
C GLY A 2 -0.81 2.19 -27.47
N PRO A 3 -1.24 1.42 -28.50
CA PRO A 3 -2.28 1.81 -29.45
C PRO A 3 -3.70 1.53 -28.88
N PHE A 4 -4.75 1.99 -29.57
CA PHE A 4 -6.20 1.87 -29.25
C PHE A 4 -6.91 3.06 -28.56
N LEU A 5 -6.44 4.28 -28.82
CA LEU A 5 -7.32 5.45 -28.80
C LEU A 5 -7.38 6.00 -30.22
N THR A 6 -8.52 5.82 -30.90
CA THR A 6 -8.82 6.57 -32.11
C THR A 6 -9.10 8.00 -31.67
N PHE A 7 -8.07 8.84 -31.69
CA PHE A 7 -8.16 10.27 -31.42
C PHE A 7 -8.76 10.96 -32.65
N ILE A 8 -9.92 11.59 -32.52
CA ILE A 8 -10.32 12.62 -33.47
C ILE A 8 -9.46 13.85 -33.15
N SER A 9 -8.34 14.01 -33.86
CA SER A 9 -7.61 15.27 -33.89
C SER A 9 -8.40 16.25 -34.75
N LEU A 10 -8.97 17.29 -34.13
CA LEU A 10 -9.67 18.39 -34.80
C LEU A 10 -8.69 19.14 -35.72
N PRO A 11 -8.85 19.14 -37.05
CA PRO A 11 -8.05 19.97 -37.93
C PRO A 11 -8.63 21.39 -37.94
N ALA A 12 -7.74 22.38 -37.78
CA ALA A 12 -7.96 23.79 -38.10
C ALA A 12 -8.97 24.60 -37.24
N PHE A 13 -8.66 24.77 -35.94
CA PHE A 13 -9.07 25.96 -35.19
C PHE A 13 -8.12 27.12 -35.52
N GLY A 14 -8.48 27.94 -36.50
CA GLY A 14 -7.65 29.05 -36.99
C GLY A 14 -7.50 30.27 -36.06
N GLN A 15 -8.12 30.33 -34.87
CA GLN A 15 -8.03 31.51 -33.98
C GLN A 15 -8.06 31.21 -32.46
N VAL A 16 -7.73 29.99 -32.04
CA VAL A 16 -7.48 29.70 -30.61
C VAL A 16 -6.03 29.21 -30.50
N PRO A 17 -5.18 29.79 -29.63
CA PRO A 17 -3.80 29.34 -29.48
C PRO A 17 -3.76 27.85 -29.18
N ALA A 18 -2.85 27.12 -29.84
CA ALA A 18 -2.66 25.67 -29.79
C ALA A 18 -2.41 25.07 -28.37
N SER A 19 -2.52 25.86 -27.30
CA SER A 19 -2.26 25.50 -25.91
C SER A 19 -3.46 24.88 -25.17
N LEU A 20 -4.63 24.69 -25.80
CA LEU A 20 -5.87 24.29 -25.10
C LEU A 20 -6.34 22.85 -25.32
N GLY A 21 -5.65 22.02 -26.13
CA GLY A 21 -5.69 20.55 -26.05
C GLY A 21 -7.05 19.85 -25.83
N PHE A 22 -8.14 20.34 -26.42
CA PHE A 22 -9.47 19.76 -26.22
C PHE A 22 -9.61 18.46 -27.01
N SER A 23 -9.60 17.34 -26.31
CA SER A 23 -9.92 16.01 -26.85
C SER A 23 -11.17 15.50 -26.15
N LEU A 24 -12.33 15.70 -26.79
CA LEU A 24 -13.58 15.05 -26.38
C LEU A 24 -13.42 13.55 -26.65
N PRO A 25 -13.30 12.68 -25.64
CA PRO A 25 -13.17 11.25 -25.85
C PRO A 25 -14.58 10.68 -26.04
N ILE A 26 -15.11 10.86 -27.24
CA ILE A 26 -16.38 10.26 -27.64
C ILE A 26 -16.06 8.85 -28.15
N CYS A 27 -15.51 8.00 -27.29
CA CYS A 27 -15.15 6.65 -27.70
C CYS A 27 -16.41 5.76 -27.65
N PRO A 28 -16.90 5.20 -28.79
CA PRO A 28 -17.96 4.17 -28.81
C PRO A 28 -17.46 2.79 -28.34
N VAL A 29 -16.14 2.63 -28.20
CA VAL A 29 -15.47 1.35 -27.93
C VAL A 29 -15.77 0.81 -26.52
N THR A 30 -16.03 1.68 -25.54
CA THR A 30 -16.27 1.29 -24.13
C THR A 30 -17.58 0.51 -23.96
N HIS A 31 -18.70 1.07 -24.44
CA HIS A 31 -19.99 0.37 -24.43
C HIS A 31 -20.00 -0.86 -25.35
N GLN A 32 -19.16 -0.85 -26.40
CA GLN A 32 -19.03 -1.98 -27.31
C GLN A 32 -18.51 -3.22 -26.58
N TRP A 33 -17.56 -3.07 -25.65
CA TRP A 33 -17.07 -4.21 -24.85
C TRP A 33 -18.16 -4.78 -23.95
N LEU A 34 -18.87 -3.94 -23.20
CA LEU A 34 -20.01 -4.41 -22.39
C LEU A 34 -21.08 -5.09 -23.25
N GLN A 35 -21.33 -4.58 -24.46
CA GLN A 35 -22.26 -5.19 -25.39
C GLN A 35 -21.77 -6.57 -25.86
N VAL A 36 -20.47 -6.74 -26.11
CA VAL A 36 -19.88 -8.05 -26.44
C VAL A 36 -20.02 -9.04 -25.29
N PHE A 37 -19.70 -8.62 -24.06
CA PHE A 37 -19.91 -9.47 -22.86
C PHE A 37 -21.38 -9.86 -22.70
N PHE A 38 -22.30 -8.90 -22.83
CA PHE A 38 -23.74 -9.14 -22.75
C PHE A 38 -24.22 -10.16 -23.79
N GLN A 39 -23.79 -10.02 -25.06
CA GLN A 39 -24.20 -10.91 -26.14
C GLN A 39 -23.65 -12.32 -25.98
N GLU A 40 -22.36 -12.46 -25.63
CA GLU A 40 -21.73 -13.77 -25.45
C GLU A 40 -22.30 -14.52 -24.25
N LEU A 41 -22.56 -13.83 -23.13
CA LEU A 41 -23.20 -14.43 -21.97
C LEU A 41 -24.65 -14.83 -22.24
N LEU A 42 -25.42 -14.02 -22.96
CA LEU A 42 -26.78 -14.38 -23.38
C LEU A 42 -26.78 -15.59 -24.32
N LYS A 43 -25.84 -15.65 -25.25
CA LYS A 43 -25.69 -16.79 -26.17
C LYS A 43 -25.38 -18.07 -25.39
N GLU A 44 -24.46 -18.00 -24.43
CA GLU A 44 -24.13 -19.14 -23.58
C GLU A 44 -25.36 -19.56 -22.74
N ALA A 45 -26.02 -18.62 -22.07
CA ALA A 45 -27.24 -18.87 -21.28
C ALA A 45 -28.32 -19.61 -22.08
N ARG A 46 -28.51 -19.23 -23.36
CA ARG A 46 -29.46 -19.88 -24.28
C ARG A 46 -29.06 -21.29 -24.68
N SER A 47 -27.75 -21.50 -24.88
CA SER A 47 -27.22 -22.75 -25.42
C SER A 47 -27.03 -23.83 -24.36
N SER A 48 -26.42 -23.50 -23.22
CA SER A 48 -26.06 -24.47 -22.18
C SER A 48 -27.03 -24.50 -21.01
N LYS A 49 -27.90 -23.48 -20.86
CA LYS A 49 -28.79 -23.28 -19.71
C LYS A 49 -28.07 -23.32 -18.35
N ALA A 50 -26.75 -23.08 -18.34
CA ALA A 50 -25.92 -23.11 -17.13
C ALA A 50 -26.26 -21.97 -16.14
N PHE A 51 -26.87 -20.90 -16.64
CA PHE A 51 -27.37 -19.77 -15.86
C PHE A 51 -28.56 -19.12 -16.59
N PRO A 52 -29.51 -18.48 -15.86
CA PRO A 52 -30.69 -17.89 -16.47
C PRO A 52 -30.38 -16.64 -17.32
N GLU A 53 -31.09 -16.46 -18.44
CA GLU A 53 -31.02 -15.21 -19.23
C GLU A 53 -31.34 -13.97 -18.40
N ASP A 54 -32.30 -14.09 -17.48
CA ASP A 54 -32.74 -12.97 -16.63
C ASP A 54 -31.60 -12.45 -15.75
N VAL A 55 -30.69 -13.31 -15.31
CA VAL A 55 -29.49 -12.91 -14.57
C VAL A 55 -28.59 -12.06 -15.45
N VAL A 56 -28.36 -12.45 -16.70
CA VAL A 56 -27.54 -11.67 -17.64
C VAL A 56 -28.18 -10.32 -17.91
N ARG A 57 -29.49 -10.28 -18.15
CA ARG A 57 -30.23 -9.03 -18.35
C ARG A 57 -30.19 -8.13 -17.11
N LEU A 58 -30.24 -8.70 -15.91
CA LEU A 58 -30.08 -7.95 -14.66
C LEU A 58 -28.66 -7.45 -14.45
N ILE A 59 -27.61 -8.19 -14.81
CA ILE A 59 -26.22 -7.72 -14.68
C ILE A 59 -25.97 -6.53 -15.61
N PHE A 60 -26.46 -6.59 -16.84
CA PHE A 60 -26.17 -5.57 -17.85
C PHE A 60 -27.23 -4.46 -17.94
N SER A 61 -28.37 -4.61 -17.23
CA SER A 61 -29.48 -3.64 -17.22
C SER A 61 -29.85 -3.17 -18.64
N ASN A 62 -29.97 -1.88 -18.85
CA ASN A 62 -30.27 -1.24 -20.14
C ASN A 62 -29.01 -0.85 -20.95
N ILE A 63 -27.85 -1.49 -20.76
CA ILE A 63 -26.61 -1.14 -21.46
C ILE A 63 -26.74 -1.20 -22.99
N SER A 64 -27.53 -2.14 -23.52
CA SER A 64 -27.75 -2.25 -24.96
C SER A 64 -28.45 -1.01 -25.52
N SER A 65 -29.36 -0.41 -24.75
CA SER A 65 -30.05 0.83 -25.11
C SER A 65 -29.09 2.01 -25.09
N ILE A 66 -28.22 2.09 -24.08
CA ILE A 66 -27.15 3.10 -23.99
C ILE A 66 -26.19 2.98 -25.19
N TYR A 67 -25.74 1.76 -25.51
CA TYR A 67 -24.87 1.52 -26.67
C TYR A 67 -25.52 1.96 -27.97
N GLN A 68 -26.77 1.55 -28.22
CA GLN A 68 -27.50 1.92 -29.43
C GLN A 68 -27.67 3.43 -29.57
N PHE A 69 -28.02 4.12 -28.47
CA PHE A 69 -28.10 5.58 -28.46
C PHE A 69 -26.80 6.23 -28.89
N HIS A 70 -25.67 5.80 -28.32
CA HIS A 70 -24.36 6.35 -28.66
C HIS A 70 -23.91 6.02 -30.08
N ALA A 71 -24.11 4.78 -30.52
CA ALA A 71 -23.66 4.31 -31.83
C ALA A 71 -24.50 4.87 -32.99
N GLN A 72 -25.81 5.04 -32.80
CA GLN A 72 -26.73 5.41 -33.88
C GLN A 72 -27.09 6.90 -33.91
N PHE A 73 -26.99 7.61 -32.78
CA PHE A 73 -27.43 9.00 -32.69
C PHE A 73 -26.32 9.93 -32.21
N PHE A 74 -25.78 9.70 -31.01
CA PHE A 74 -24.89 10.67 -30.37
C PHE A 74 -23.58 10.89 -31.11
N LEU A 75 -22.88 9.81 -31.46
CA LEU A 75 -21.61 9.92 -32.17
C LEU A 75 -21.80 10.37 -33.63
N PRO A 76 -22.74 9.81 -34.42
CA PRO A 76 -22.96 10.28 -35.79
C PRO A 76 -23.31 11.76 -35.90
N GLU A 77 -24.18 12.30 -35.03
CA GLU A 77 -24.53 13.73 -35.07
C GLU A 77 -23.33 14.64 -34.71
N LEU A 78 -22.52 14.24 -33.74
CA LEU A 78 -21.30 14.97 -33.39
C LEU A 78 -20.24 14.87 -34.49
N GLN A 79 -20.06 13.69 -35.10
CA GLN A 79 -19.11 13.50 -36.19
C GLN A 79 -19.49 14.37 -37.40
N GLN A 80 -20.76 14.35 -37.79
CA GLN A 80 -21.27 15.19 -38.88
C GLN A 80 -21.02 16.68 -38.61
N ARG A 81 -21.22 17.14 -37.37
CA ARG A 81 -20.93 18.52 -36.98
C ARG A 81 -19.44 18.85 -37.08
N LEU A 82 -18.57 17.92 -36.75
CA LEU A 82 -17.12 18.11 -36.86
C LEU A 82 -16.67 18.14 -38.32
N ASP A 83 -17.28 17.33 -39.18
CA ASP A 83 -16.99 17.32 -40.61
C ASP A 83 -17.39 18.65 -41.28
N ASP A 84 -18.50 19.25 -40.84
CA ASP A 84 -19.04 20.53 -41.38
C ASP A 84 -18.74 21.77 -40.49
N TRP A 85 -17.70 21.71 -39.64
CA TRP A 85 -17.44 22.69 -38.58
C TRP A 85 -17.40 24.15 -39.04
N THR A 86 -16.85 24.40 -40.22
CA THR A 86 -16.70 25.76 -40.78
C THR A 86 -18.03 26.46 -41.02
N THR A 87 -19.11 25.70 -41.23
CA THR A 87 -20.45 26.25 -41.49
C THR A 87 -21.22 26.55 -40.21
N THR A 88 -21.04 25.71 -39.19
CA THR A 88 -21.77 25.78 -37.92
C THR A 88 -20.84 25.45 -36.75
N PRO A 89 -19.94 26.37 -36.33
CA PRO A 89 -18.89 26.09 -35.34
C PRO A 89 -19.44 26.10 -33.91
N ARG A 90 -20.35 25.16 -33.62
CA ARG A 90 -21.05 24.99 -32.35
C ARG A 90 -21.29 23.52 -32.06
N ILE A 91 -21.46 23.12 -30.81
CA ILE A 91 -21.82 21.76 -30.40
C ILE A 91 -22.95 21.72 -29.36
N GLY A 92 -23.22 22.84 -28.69
CA GLY A 92 -24.22 22.95 -27.63
C GLY A 92 -25.62 22.57 -28.11
N ASP A 93 -26.01 22.94 -29.34
CA ASP A 93 -27.31 22.58 -29.93
C ASP A 93 -27.48 21.05 -30.11
N VAL A 94 -26.43 20.36 -30.57
CA VAL A 94 -26.43 18.89 -30.72
C VAL A 94 -26.53 18.22 -29.34
N ILE A 95 -25.71 18.66 -28.38
CA ILE A 95 -25.73 18.09 -27.03
C ILE A 95 -27.06 18.38 -26.34
N GLN A 96 -27.60 19.60 -26.47
CA GLN A 96 -28.90 19.99 -25.91
C GLN A 96 -30.03 19.11 -26.45
N LYS A 97 -30.05 18.86 -27.77
CA LYS A 97 -31.03 18.00 -28.42
C LYS A 97 -30.99 16.57 -27.88
N LEU A 98 -29.79 16.06 -27.59
CA LEU A 98 -29.57 14.66 -27.22
C LEU A 98 -29.52 14.41 -25.70
N ALA A 99 -29.29 15.45 -24.89
CA ALA A 99 -29.23 15.39 -23.43
C ALA A 99 -30.45 14.73 -22.75
N PRO A 100 -31.72 14.90 -23.22
CA PRO A 100 -32.86 14.22 -22.61
C PRO A 100 -32.74 12.70 -22.55
N PHE A 101 -32.07 12.10 -23.54
CA PHE A 101 -31.92 10.65 -23.65
C PHE A 101 -30.87 10.10 -22.67
N LEU A 102 -29.95 10.94 -22.17
CA LEU A 102 -28.96 10.55 -21.17
C LEU A 102 -29.59 10.15 -19.82
N LYS A 103 -30.87 10.48 -19.59
CA LYS A 103 -31.64 9.97 -18.43
C LYS A 103 -31.67 8.44 -18.36
N MET A 104 -31.46 7.74 -19.47
CA MET A 104 -31.38 6.27 -19.49
C MET A 104 -30.22 5.73 -18.64
N TYR A 105 -29.16 6.50 -18.43
CA TYR A 105 -28.05 6.12 -17.53
C TYR A 105 -28.51 5.98 -16.08
N SER A 106 -29.55 6.71 -15.65
CA SER A 106 -30.06 6.60 -14.28
C SER A 106 -30.55 5.19 -13.95
N GLU A 107 -31.14 4.49 -14.91
CA GLU A 107 -31.59 3.09 -14.75
C GLU A 107 -30.40 2.13 -14.66
N TYR A 108 -29.34 2.34 -15.46
CA TYR A 108 -28.10 1.57 -15.36
C TYR A 108 -27.43 1.76 -14.01
N VAL A 109 -27.26 3.01 -13.57
CA VAL A 109 -26.59 3.37 -12.31
C VAL A 109 -27.36 2.85 -11.10
N LYS A 110 -28.69 2.98 -11.08
CA LYS A 110 -29.53 2.41 -10.00
C LYS A 110 -29.36 0.91 -9.83
N ASN A 111 -29.05 0.19 -10.90
CA ASN A 111 -28.89 -1.25 -10.89
C ASN A 111 -27.43 -1.70 -10.69
N PHE A 112 -26.46 -0.77 -10.67
CA PHE A 112 -25.04 -1.09 -10.70
C PHE A 112 -24.57 -1.94 -9.51
N GLU A 113 -24.94 -1.58 -8.27
CA GLU A 113 -24.55 -2.31 -7.06
C GLU A 113 -25.03 -3.77 -7.12
N ARG A 114 -26.33 -3.96 -7.40
CA ARG A 114 -26.94 -5.28 -7.58
C ARG A 114 -26.28 -6.08 -8.73
N ALA A 115 -25.90 -5.40 -9.81
CA ALA A 115 -25.24 -6.04 -10.94
C ALA A 115 -23.85 -6.58 -10.59
N ILE A 116 -23.07 -5.83 -9.81
CA ILE A 116 -21.74 -6.26 -9.34
C ILE A 116 -21.86 -7.45 -8.38
N GLU A 117 -22.84 -7.43 -7.46
CA GLU A 117 -23.11 -8.56 -6.56
C GLU A 117 -23.50 -9.83 -7.33
N LEU A 118 -24.39 -9.70 -8.31
CA LEU A 118 -24.80 -10.82 -9.18
C LEU A 118 -23.61 -11.34 -9.99
N LEU A 119 -22.79 -10.45 -10.54
CA LEU A 119 -21.60 -10.83 -11.29
C LEU A 119 -20.63 -11.64 -10.41
N ALA A 120 -20.34 -11.18 -9.19
CA ALA A 120 -19.49 -11.91 -8.25
C ALA A 120 -20.09 -13.28 -7.90
N THR A 121 -21.37 -13.30 -7.53
CA THR A 121 -22.10 -14.52 -7.16
C THR A 121 -22.06 -15.57 -8.26
N TRP A 122 -22.32 -15.18 -9.51
CA TRP A 122 -22.38 -16.12 -10.64
C TRP A 122 -21.01 -16.51 -11.20
N THR A 123 -20.00 -15.66 -11.01
CA THR A 123 -18.60 -16.02 -11.29
C THR A 123 -18.14 -17.15 -10.38
N ASP A 124 -18.53 -17.14 -9.10
CA ASP A 124 -18.18 -18.20 -8.16
C ASP A 124 -19.07 -19.45 -8.30
N LYS A 125 -20.37 -19.25 -8.58
CA LYS A 125 -21.36 -20.34 -8.60
C LYS A 125 -21.34 -21.16 -9.89
N SER A 126 -20.93 -20.60 -11.02
CA SER A 126 -21.08 -21.23 -12.34
C SER A 126 -19.77 -21.20 -13.13
N LEU A 127 -19.14 -22.36 -13.25
CA LEU A 127 -17.91 -22.53 -14.05
C LEU A 127 -18.12 -22.11 -15.52
N PRO A 128 -19.22 -22.48 -16.22
CA PRO A 128 -19.48 -21.99 -17.58
C PRO A 128 -19.59 -20.47 -17.67
N PHE A 129 -20.15 -19.82 -16.66
CA PHE A 129 -20.23 -18.35 -16.60
C PHE A 129 -18.82 -17.74 -16.49
N GLN A 130 -17.98 -18.26 -15.58
CA GLN A 130 -16.60 -17.85 -15.40
C GLN A 130 -15.74 -18.09 -16.66
N GLU A 131 -15.94 -19.21 -17.36
CA GLU A 131 -15.22 -19.55 -18.58
C GLU A 131 -15.51 -18.56 -19.71
N VAL A 132 -16.77 -18.15 -19.89
CA VAL A 132 -17.14 -17.13 -20.88
C VAL A 132 -16.46 -15.79 -20.58
N LEU A 133 -16.48 -15.35 -19.31
CA LEU A 133 -15.82 -14.11 -18.91
C LEU A 133 -14.32 -14.15 -19.22
N THR A 134 -13.65 -15.23 -18.80
CA THR A 134 -12.22 -15.43 -19.03
C THR A 134 -11.89 -15.49 -20.51
N ARG A 135 -12.71 -16.19 -21.32
CA ARG A 135 -12.54 -16.32 -22.77
C ARG A 135 -12.58 -14.95 -23.47
N ILE A 136 -13.51 -14.08 -23.08
CA ILE A 136 -13.64 -12.74 -23.66
C ILE A 136 -12.48 -11.84 -23.23
N GLN A 137 -12.07 -11.91 -21.96
CA GLN A 137 -10.94 -11.14 -21.42
C GLN A 137 -9.60 -11.53 -22.04
N VAL A 138 -9.39 -12.81 -22.35
CA VAL A 138 -8.20 -13.25 -23.08
C VAL A 138 -8.23 -12.74 -24.52
N ARG A 139 -9.40 -12.71 -25.17
CA ARG A 139 -9.57 -12.23 -26.55
C ARG A 139 -9.40 -10.71 -26.71
N SER A 140 -9.63 -9.93 -25.65
CA SER A 140 -9.38 -8.48 -25.63
C SER A 140 -7.91 -8.12 -25.40
N GLY A 141 -7.10 -9.03 -24.84
CA GLY A 141 -5.65 -8.85 -24.65
C GLY A 141 -4.80 -8.97 -25.93
N TRP A 142 -5.35 -9.56 -27.00
CA TRP A 142 -4.73 -9.57 -28.33
C TRP A 142 -5.34 -8.46 -29.17
N GLY A 143 -4.69 -7.29 -29.20
CA GLY A 143 -5.19 -6.09 -29.88
C GLY A 143 -5.76 -6.36 -31.28
N TRP A 144 -7.04 -6.05 -31.48
CA TRP A 144 -7.73 -6.16 -32.76
C TRP A 144 -7.30 -5.03 -33.70
N GLY A 145 -6.17 -5.25 -34.37
CA GLY A 145 -5.69 -4.42 -35.47
C GLY A 145 -5.38 -5.27 -36.70
N GLN A 146 -6.40 -5.89 -37.32
CA GLN A 146 -6.54 -6.16 -38.76
C GLN A 146 -7.73 -7.12 -39.02
N PRO A 147 -8.62 -6.83 -40.00
CA PRO A 147 -9.51 -7.84 -40.55
C PRO A 147 -8.76 -8.70 -41.59
N ASP A 148 -9.15 -9.97 -41.66
CA ASP A 148 -8.81 -10.98 -42.69
C ASP A 148 -7.51 -11.77 -42.55
N LEU A 149 -7.59 -12.95 -41.92
CA LEU A 149 -6.98 -14.19 -42.45
C LEU A 149 -7.75 -15.43 -41.94
N PRO A 150 -7.86 -16.51 -42.75
CA PRO A 150 -8.88 -17.53 -42.57
C PRO A 150 -8.50 -18.59 -41.53
N LEU A 151 -9.52 -19.12 -40.86
CA LEU A 151 -9.45 -20.32 -40.02
C LEU A 151 -8.90 -21.51 -40.83
N PRO A 152 -7.93 -22.31 -40.30
CA PRO A 152 -7.68 -23.61 -40.85
C PRO A 152 -8.79 -24.56 -40.42
N SER A 153 -9.50 -25.08 -41.43
CA SER A 153 -10.50 -26.13 -41.34
C SER A 153 -9.90 -27.47 -40.91
N SER A 154 -10.73 -28.21 -40.16
CA SER A 154 -10.85 -29.68 -40.12
C SER A 154 -9.63 -30.53 -39.75
N HIS A 155 -9.59 -31.05 -38.52
CA HIS A 155 -9.96 -32.45 -38.21
C HIS A 155 -9.97 -32.72 -36.68
N PRO A 156 -10.79 -33.67 -36.18
CA PRO A 156 -11.13 -33.78 -34.76
C PRO A 156 -10.35 -34.88 -34.01
N HIS A 157 -10.39 -34.75 -32.67
CA HIS A 157 -9.99 -35.69 -31.62
C HIS A 157 -8.49 -35.89 -31.37
N THR A 158 -7.98 -35.29 -30.29
CA THR A 158 -7.70 -36.01 -29.03
C THR A 158 -7.48 -34.98 -27.92
N LEU A 159 -8.30 -35.06 -26.86
CA LEU A 159 -8.10 -34.35 -25.60
C LEU A 159 -6.83 -34.92 -24.93
N LEU A 160 -5.81 -34.08 -24.70
CA LEU A 160 -4.94 -34.24 -23.55
C LEU A 160 -4.35 -32.89 -23.13
N SER A 161 -4.51 -32.62 -21.85
CA SER A 161 -3.90 -31.57 -21.04
C SER A 161 -2.58 -31.00 -21.58
N LEU A 162 -2.59 -29.74 -22.01
CA LEU A 162 -1.38 -28.94 -22.14
C LEU A 162 -1.54 -27.69 -21.28
N SER A 163 -0.72 -27.69 -20.24
CA SER A 163 -0.37 -26.59 -19.35
C SER A 163 -0.27 -25.25 -20.07
N LEU A 164 -1.10 -24.30 -19.66
CA LEU A 164 -0.96 -22.88 -20.00
C LEU A 164 0.41 -22.37 -19.52
N PRO A 165 1.19 -21.68 -20.37
CA PRO A 165 2.46 -21.09 -19.96
C PRO A 165 2.23 -19.99 -18.91
N LYS A 166 2.93 -20.10 -17.77
CA LYS A 166 3.09 -18.99 -16.83
C LYS A 166 4.16 -18.03 -17.37
N ASN A 167 3.80 -16.74 -17.42
CA ASN A 167 4.62 -15.56 -17.71
C ASN A 167 5.06 -15.30 -19.16
N SER A 168 4.33 -14.40 -19.82
CA SER A 168 4.92 -13.29 -20.56
C SER A 168 3.89 -12.15 -20.68
N GLU A 169 4.22 -10.99 -20.09
CA GLU A 169 3.68 -9.65 -20.40
C GLU A 169 2.18 -9.55 -20.77
N ALA A 170 1.29 -9.70 -19.79
CA ALA A 170 -0.09 -9.22 -19.91
C ALA A 170 -0.13 -7.72 -19.62
N SER A 171 0.22 -6.90 -20.61
CA SER A 171 -0.10 -5.48 -20.62
C SER A 171 -1.58 -5.32 -20.99
N GLY A 172 -2.39 -4.81 -20.05
CA GLY A 172 -3.60 -4.02 -20.36
C GLY A 172 -4.92 -4.71 -20.70
N SER A 173 -5.30 -5.85 -20.08
CA SER A 173 -6.70 -6.33 -20.19
C SER A 173 -7.54 -5.91 -18.98
N LEU A 174 -8.46 -4.97 -19.16
CA LEU A 174 -9.42 -4.53 -18.14
C LEU A 174 -10.40 -5.67 -17.80
N THR A 175 -10.77 -5.82 -16.52
CA THR A 175 -11.76 -6.83 -16.09
C THR A 175 -13.19 -6.39 -16.49
N LEU A 176 -14.16 -7.31 -16.54
CA LEU A 176 -15.55 -6.95 -16.87
C LEU A 176 -16.10 -5.92 -15.87
N GLN A 177 -15.75 -6.06 -14.60
CA GLN A 177 -16.12 -5.11 -13.55
C GLN A 177 -15.64 -3.69 -13.86
N HIS A 178 -14.42 -3.56 -14.40
CA HIS A 178 -13.89 -2.27 -14.84
C HIS A 178 -14.69 -1.70 -16.01
N HIS A 179 -15.00 -2.50 -17.04
CA HIS A 179 -15.83 -2.05 -18.15
C HIS A 179 -17.24 -1.62 -17.69
N MET A 180 -17.81 -2.28 -16.68
CA MET A 180 -19.15 -1.97 -16.17
C MET A 180 -19.26 -0.57 -15.58
N LEU A 181 -18.13 0.11 -15.33
CA LEU A 181 -18.06 1.47 -14.82
C LEU A 181 -18.00 2.56 -15.84
N GLU A 182 -17.52 2.24 -17.03
CA GLU A 182 -17.37 3.22 -18.09
C GLU A 182 -18.69 3.97 -18.36
N PRO A 183 -19.89 3.33 -18.34
CA PRO A 183 -21.16 4.05 -18.44
C PRO A 183 -21.44 4.96 -17.25
N VAL A 184 -21.13 4.52 -16.03
CA VAL A 184 -21.35 5.31 -14.80
C VAL A 184 -20.48 6.57 -14.82
N GLN A 185 -19.24 6.45 -15.26
CA GLN A 185 -18.27 7.54 -15.39
C GLN A 185 -18.57 8.48 -16.56
N ARG A 186 -19.44 8.08 -17.51
CA ARG A 186 -19.65 8.82 -18.75
C ARG A 186 -20.39 10.14 -18.55
N ILE A 187 -21.38 10.16 -17.66
CA ILE A 187 -22.21 11.34 -17.39
C ILE A 187 -21.41 12.46 -16.70
N PRO A 188 -20.65 12.21 -15.60
CA PRO A 188 -19.73 13.20 -15.03
C PRO A 188 -18.76 13.76 -16.04
N ARG A 189 -18.26 12.90 -16.94
CA ARG A 189 -17.32 13.30 -17.98
C ARG A 189 -17.95 14.28 -18.97
N TYR A 190 -19.20 14.04 -19.39
CA TYR A 190 -19.92 14.99 -20.24
C TYR A 190 -20.17 16.33 -19.54
N GLU A 191 -20.50 16.30 -18.25
CA GLU A 191 -20.66 17.52 -17.45
C GLU A 191 -19.34 18.32 -17.39
N LEU A 192 -18.23 17.67 -17.04
CA LEU A 192 -16.91 18.32 -16.96
C LEU A 192 -16.49 18.95 -18.30
N LEU A 193 -16.60 18.18 -19.39
CA LEU A 193 -16.22 18.64 -20.72
C LEU A 193 -17.08 19.81 -21.17
N LEU A 194 -18.38 19.79 -20.87
CA LEU A 194 -19.29 20.86 -21.24
C LEU A 194 -19.15 22.09 -20.34
N LYS A 195 -18.86 21.91 -19.05
CA LYS A 195 -18.53 22.99 -18.11
C LYS A 195 -17.25 23.71 -18.52
N GLU A 196 -16.22 22.95 -18.89
CA GLU A 196 -14.97 23.50 -19.40
C GLU A 196 -15.17 24.19 -20.76
N TYR A 197 -16.02 23.62 -21.63
CA TYR A 197 -16.40 24.23 -22.91
C TYR A 197 -17.07 25.60 -22.70
N VAL A 198 -18.09 25.67 -21.83
CA VAL A 198 -18.79 26.92 -21.48
C VAL A 198 -17.83 27.96 -20.90
N GLN A 199 -16.90 27.57 -20.03
CA GLN A 199 -15.89 28.48 -19.46
C GLN A 199 -14.92 29.05 -20.51
N LYS A 200 -14.61 28.27 -21.56
CA LYS A 200 -13.69 28.67 -22.63
C LYS A 200 -14.37 29.39 -23.78
N LEU A 201 -15.70 29.38 -23.85
CA LEU A 201 -16.45 30.13 -24.86
C LEU A 201 -16.33 31.65 -24.61
N PRO A 202 -16.11 32.45 -25.66
CA PRO A 202 -16.25 33.89 -25.58
C PRO A 202 -17.65 34.28 -25.09
N ALA A 203 -17.76 35.37 -24.33
CA ALA A 203 -19.03 35.82 -23.76
C ALA A 203 -20.14 36.07 -24.81
N GLN A 204 -19.77 36.37 -26.07
CA GLN A 204 -20.72 36.62 -27.17
C GLN A 204 -20.83 35.43 -28.14
N ALA A 205 -20.32 34.25 -27.76
CA ALA A 205 -20.39 33.07 -28.62
C ALA A 205 -21.86 32.64 -28.80
N PRO A 206 -22.30 32.34 -30.04
CA PRO A 206 -23.67 31.91 -30.31
C PRO A 206 -24.03 30.60 -29.63
N ASP A 207 -23.03 29.77 -29.27
CA ASP A 207 -23.24 28.47 -28.63
C ASP A 207 -23.33 28.54 -27.09
N LEU A 208 -23.06 29.70 -26.48
CA LEU A 208 -23.00 29.82 -25.02
C LEU A 208 -24.35 29.47 -24.36
N ALA A 209 -25.46 29.96 -24.93
CA ALA A 209 -26.80 29.69 -24.42
C ALA A 209 -27.18 28.21 -24.58
N ASP A 210 -26.86 27.62 -25.74
CA ASP A 210 -27.19 26.22 -26.02
C ASP A 210 -26.35 25.25 -25.17
N ALA A 211 -25.05 25.54 -25.02
CA ALA A 211 -24.13 24.78 -24.19
C ALA A 211 -24.47 24.87 -22.69
N GLN A 212 -24.86 26.05 -22.19
CA GLN A 212 -25.30 26.20 -20.80
C GLN A 212 -26.58 25.41 -20.53
N LYS A 213 -27.56 25.48 -21.44
CA LYS A 213 -28.80 24.71 -21.31
C LYS A 213 -28.57 23.20 -21.42
N ALA A 214 -27.65 22.77 -22.29
CA ALA A 214 -27.21 21.38 -22.37
C ALA A 214 -26.56 20.91 -21.05
N LEU A 215 -25.76 21.78 -20.40
CA LEU A 215 -25.13 21.49 -19.10
C LEU A 215 -26.17 21.31 -18.01
N ASP A 216 -27.16 22.21 -17.93
CA ASP A 216 -28.25 22.13 -16.96
C ASP A 216 -29.08 20.83 -17.15
N MET A 217 -29.29 20.41 -18.40
CA MET A 217 -30.03 19.19 -18.73
C MET A 217 -29.24 17.92 -18.37
N ILE A 218 -27.93 17.90 -18.60
CA ILE A 218 -27.04 16.78 -18.19
C ILE A 218 -26.99 16.69 -16.67
N PHE A 219 -26.84 17.82 -15.98
CA PHE A 219 -26.87 17.92 -14.53
C PHE A 219 -28.20 17.43 -13.96
N SER A 220 -29.34 17.89 -14.50
CA SER A 220 -30.67 17.46 -14.05
C SER A 220 -30.97 15.97 -14.34
N ALA A 221 -30.42 15.41 -15.42
CA ALA A 221 -30.51 13.98 -15.71
C ALA A 221 -29.75 13.13 -14.68
N ALA A 222 -28.61 13.62 -14.19
CA ALA A 222 -27.91 13.02 -13.05
C ALA A 222 -28.69 13.18 -11.73
N GLN A 223 -29.38 14.31 -11.55
CA GLN A 223 -30.09 14.67 -10.31
C GLN A 223 -31.42 13.93 -10.08
N HIS A 224 -32.09 13.38 -11.09
CA HIS A 224 -33.43 12.75 -10.93
C HIS A 224 -33.44 11.40 -10.17
N SER A 225 -32.40 11.06 -9.42
CA SER A 225 -32.23 9.77 -8.75
C SER A 225 -31.46 9.95 -7.43
N ASN A 226 -32.16 10.12 -6.30
CA ASN A 226 -31.54 10.49 -5.01
C ASN A 226 -30.42 9.54 -4.52
N THR A 227 -30.46 8.24 -4.82
CA THR A 227 -29.35 7.29 -4.55
C THR A 227 -28.19 7.44 -5.54
N ALA A 228 -28.51 7.78 -6.80
CA ALA A 228 -27.50 8.05 -7.81
C ALA A 228 -26.80 9.39 -7.58
N ILE A 229 -27.43 10.38 -6.91
CA ILE A 229 -26.75 11.62 -6.51
C ILE A 229 -25.62 11.31 -5.53
N THR A 230 -25.91 10.57 -4.46
CA THR A 230 -24.89 10.17 -3.47
C THR A 230 -23.80 9.31 -4.09
N GLU A 231 -24.17 8.36 -4.96
CA GLU A 231 -23.17 7.58 -5.70
C GLU A 231 -22.40 8.42 -6.72
N MET A 232 -23.01 9.43 -7.34
CA MET A 232 -22.35 10.34 -8.27
C MET A 232 -21.35 11.25 -7.54
N GLU A 233 -21.75 11.84 -6.41
CA GLU A 233 -20.89 12.64 -5.55
C GLU A 233 -19.72 11.80 -5.04
N ARG A 234 -19.99 10.58 -4.56
CA ARG A 234 -18.95 9.62 -4.14
C ARG A 234 -17.99 9.29 -5.27
N LEU A 235 -18.50 9.01 -6.46
CA LEU A 235 -17.67 8.70 -7.63
C LEU A 235 -16.90 9.92 -8.13
N GLN A 236 -17.45 11.12 -8.00
CA GLN A 236 -16.79 12.37 -8.34
C GLN A 236 -15.62 12.66 -7.40
N GLU A 237 -15.81 12.52 -6.08
CA GLU A 237 -14.74 12.64 -5.09
C GLU A 237 -13.63 11.60 -5.35
N LEU A 238 -14.01 10.35 -5.60
CA LEU A 238 -13.08 9.28 -5.93
C LEU A 238 -12.33 9.56 -7.25
N TRP A 239 -13.00 10.16 -8.22
CA TRP A 239 -12.42 10.52 -9.52
C TRP A 239 -11.35 11.60 -9.39
N GLU A 240 -11.57 12.63 -8.57
CA GLU A 240 -10.55 13.64 -8.26
C GLU A 240 -9.29 13.02 -7.64
N VAL A 241 -9.46 11.98 -6.83
CA VAL A 241 -8.33 11.20 -6.29
C VAL A 241 -7.58 10.46 -7.40
N TYR A 242 -8.29 9.75 -8.29
CA TYR A 242 -7.66 9.00 -9.38
C TYR A 242 -6.96 9.89 -10.41
N GLN A 243 -7.50 11.09 -10.69
CA GLN A 243 -6.83 12.08 -11.53
C GLN A 243 -5.48 12.49 -10.92
N ARG A 244 -5.45 12.73 -9.61
CA ARG A 244 -4.20 13.04 -8.89
C ARG A 244 -3.22 11.86 -8.92
N LEU A 245 -3.72 10.62 -8.96
CA LEU A 245 -2.90 9.39 -9.04
C LEU A 245 -2.45 9.00 -10.45
N GLY A 246 -2.97 9.65 -11.50
CA GLY A 246 -2.55 9.43 -12.88
C GLY A 246 -3.34 8.37 -13.67
N LEU A 247 -4.51 7.94 -13.16
CA LEU A 247 -5.45 7.03 -13.84
C LEU A 247 -4.84 5.68 -14.29
N GLU A 248 -3.96 5.07 -13.48
CA GLU A 248 -3.46 3.72 -13.79
C GLU A 248 -4.57 2.66 -13.61
N ASP A 249 -4.76 1.80 -14.61
CA ASP A 249 -5.88 0.86 -14.76
C ASP A 249 -6.06 -0.10 -13.56
N ASP A 250 -4.99 -0.41 -12.82
CA ASP A 250 -4.97 -1.35 -11.70
C ASP A 250 -5.41 -0.73 -10.36
N ILE A 251 -5.48 0.59 -10.27
CA ILE A 251 -5.86 1.34 -9.07
C ILE A 251 -7.34 1.76 -9.11
N VAL A 252 -7.88 1.97 -10.31
CA VAL A 252 -9.23 2.47 -10.52
C VAL A 252 -10.26 1.35 -10.29
N ASP A 253 -10.81 1.32 -9.08
CA ASP A 253 -11.94 0.46 -8.70
C ASP A 253 -13.06 1.32 -8.07
N PRO A 254 -14.32 1.12 -8.46
CA PRO A 254 -15.46 1.95 -8.08
C PRO A 254 -16.08 1.58 -6.74
N SER A 255 -15.79 0.36 -6.28
CA SER A 255 -16.12 -0.11 -4.93
C SER A 255 -15.12 0.46 -3.91
N ASN A 256 -14.06 1.12 -4.39
CA ASN A 256 -13.15 1.83 -3.50
C ASN A 256 -13.86 3.02 -2.86
N THR A 257 -13.63 3.17 -1.57
CA THR A 257 -14.00 4.36 -0.82
C THR A 257 -12.74 4.91 -0.19
N LEU A 258 -12.43 6.18 -0.43
CA LEU A 258 -11.31 6.85 0.22
C LEU A 258 -11.66 7.03 1.70
N LEU A 259 -10.87 6.42 2.58
CA LEU A 259 -11.04 6.52 4.03
C LEU A 259 -10.23 7.68 4.59
N ARG A 260 -9.00 7.88 4.09
CA ARG A 260 -8.12 8.95 4.53
C ARG A 260 -7.01 9.21 3.51
N GLU A 261 -6.61 10.46 3.38
CA GLU A 261 -5.42 10.84 2.63
C GLU A 261 -4.58 11.85 3.42
N GLY A 262 -3.28 11.93 3.11
CA GLY A 262 -2.44 12.96 3.72
C GLY A 262 -0.93 12.70 3.63
N PRO A 263 -0.13 13.72 3.99
CA PRO A 263 1.31 13.64 3.99
C PRO A 263 1.83 12.78 5.15
N VAL A 264 2.93 12.06 4.92
CA VAL A 264 3.67 11.31 5.93
C VAL A 264 5.17 11.35 5.65
N LEU A 265 5.98 11.07 6.65
CA LEU A 265 7.43 10.96 6.52
C LEU A 265 7.82 9.48 6.49
N LYS A 266 8.45 9.01 5.41
CA LYS A 266 9.04 7.66 5.39
C LYS A 266 10.38 7.66 6.09
N ILE A 267 10.52 6.81 7.10
CA ILE A 267 11.79 6.51 7.75
C ILE A 267 12.61 5.62 6.80
N SER A 268 13.81 6.06 6.44
CA SER A 268 14.67 5.35 5.49
C SER A 268 15.68 4.46 6.22
N PHE A 269 15.80 3.20 5.79
CA PHE A 269 16.81 2.26 6.29
C PHE A 269 18.24 2.57 5.78
N ARG A 270 18.37 3.37 4.70
CA ARG A 270 19.65 3.59 3.97
C ARG A 270 20.12 5.04 3.93
N ARG A 271 19.26 6.02 4.22
CA ARG A 271 19.58 7.46 4.15
C ARG A 271 19.35 8.12 5.50
N SER A 272 20.07 9.20 5.78
CA SER A 272 20.18 9.82 7.10
C SER A 272 19.00 10.71 7.52
N GLY A 273 17.86 10.67 6.84
CA GLY A 273 16.69 11.49 7.22
C GLY A 273 15.36 10.98 6.64
N PRO A 274 14.21 11.38 7.24
CA PRO A 274 12.88 11.05 6.75
C PRO A 274 12.61 11.68 5.38
N MET A 275 11.82 11.01 4.53
CA MET A 275 11.45 11.53 3.20
C MET A 275 9.95 11.82 3.13
N GLU A 276 9.57 12.99 2.63
CA GLU A 276 8.15 13.35 2.44
C GLU A 276 7.47 12.46 1.41
N ARG A 277 6.30 11.95 1.80
CA ARG A 277 5.47 11.01 1.05
C ARG A 277 4.02 11.34 1.31
N TYR A 278 3.15 10.70 0.55
CA TYR A 278 1.72 10.88 0.67
C TYR A 278 1.03 9.52 0.66
N LEU A 279 0.01 9.37 1.50
CA LEU A 279 -0.79 8.16 1.59
C LEU A 279 -2.20 8.41 1.07
N PHE A 280 -2.74 7.40 0.39
CA PHE A 280 -4.18 7.27 0.15
C PHE A 280 -4.61 5.92 0.72
N LEU A 281 -5.42 5.94 1.76
CA LEU A 281 -6.03 4.75 2.36
C LEU A 281 -7.43 4.60 1.80
N PHE A 282 -7.64 3.52 1.06
CA PHE A 282 -8.96 3.04 0.63
C PHE A 282 -9.44 1.91 1.54
N ASN A 283 -10.72 1.55 1.41
CA ASN A 283 -11.34 0.43 2.11
C ASN A 283 -10.67 -0.93 1.88
N ASN A 284 -10.01 -1.16 0.74
CA ASN A 284 -9.36 -2.44 0.39
C ASN A 284 -7.82 -2.36 0.27
N MET A 285 -7.24 -1.17 0.12
CA MET A 285 -5.80 -0.99 -0.10
C MET A 285 -5.26 0.34 0.44
N LEU A 286 -3.97 0.35 0.75
CA LEU A 286 -3.18 1.53 1.04
C LEU A 286 -2.20 1.80 -0.10
N LEU A 287 -2.25 3.01 -0.65
CA LEU A 287 -1.29 3.50 -1.63
C LEU A 287 -0.28 4.41 -0.97
N TYR A 288 1.00 4.08 -1.16
CA TYR A 288 2.13 4.87 -0.72
C TYR A 288 2.76 5.56 -1.93
N CYS A 289 2.74 6.90 -1.91
CA CYS A 289 3.01 7.72 -3.09
C CYS A 289 4.16 8.72 -2.88
N VAL A 290 4.76 9.11 -4.00
CA VAL A 290 5.74 10.22 -4.08
C VAL A 290 5.06 11.40 -4.77
N PRO A 291 5.12 12.62 -4.20
CA PRO A 291 4.59 13.81 -4.86
C PRO A 291 5.35 14.09 -6.16
N ARG A 292 4.64 14.46 -7.22
CA ARG A 292 5.20 15.01 -8.46
C ARG A 292 4.91 16.51 -8.51
N VAL A 293 5.94 17.31 -8.73
CA VAL A 293 5.79 18.76 -8.93
C VAL A 293 5.40 18.99 -10.38
N ILE A 294 4.24 19.58 -10.61
CA ILE A 294 3.81 20.08 -11.93
C ILE A 294 3.36 21.55 -11.80
N GLN A 295 3.26 22.25 -12.92
CA GLN A 295 2.94 23.68 -12.96
C GLN A 295 1.52 24.02 -12.45
N VAL A 296 0.60 23.03 -12.41
CA VAL A 296 -0.77 23.20 -11.91
C VAL A 296 -1.20 21.92 -11.18
N GLY A 297 -1.69 22.05 -9.94
CA GLY A 297 -2.22 20.94 -9.14
C GLY A 297 -1.16 20.05 -8.46
N ALA A 298 -1.62 19.11 -7.63
CA ALA A 298 -0.78 18.13 -6.96
C ALA A 298 -1.05 16.72 -7.51
N HIS A 299 -0.05 16.11 -8.13
CA HIS A 299 -0.12 14.73 -8.60
C HIS A 299 0.82 13.82 -7.82
N PHE A 300 0.48 12.54 -7.77
CA PHE A 300 1.16 11.55 -6.94
C PHE A 300 1.47 10.31 -7.76
N GLN A 301 2.72 9.85 -7.68
CA GLN A 301 3.12 8.58 -8.27
C GLN A 301 3.09 7.48 -7.22
N VAL A 302 2.34 6.41 -7.48
CA VAL A 302 2.31 5.22 -6.62
C VAL A 302 3.66 4.52 -6.64
N ARG A 303 4.20 4.23 -5.45
CA ARG A 303 5.45 3.46 -5.27
C ARG A 303 5.20 2.08 -4.71
N THR A 304 4.22 1.96 -3.84
CA THR A 304 3.86 0.71 -3.19
C THR A 304 2.35 0.68 -2.96
N ARG A 305 1.74 -0.44 -3.31
CA ARG A 305 0.38 -0.82 -2.91
C ARG A 305 0.47 -1.87 -1.79
N ILE A 306 -0.33 -1.72 -0.75
CA ILE A 306 -0.47 -2.68 0.35
C ILE A 306 -1.94 -3.01 0.48
N ASP A 307 -2.32 -4.27 0.30
CA ASP A 307 -3.71 -4.68 0.57
C ASP A 307 -4.00 -4.60 2.07
N VAL A 308 -5.17 -4.09 2.42
CA VAL A 308 -5.63 -3.99 3.81
C VAL A 308 -5.91 -5.39 4.38
N ALA A 309 -6.25 -6.37 3.52
CA ALA A 309 -6.43 -7.76 3.92
C ALA A 309 -5.13 -8.37 4.48
N GLY A 310 -5.08 -8.62 5.80
CA GLY A 310 -3.89 -9.10 6.50
C GLY A 310 -2.84 -8.01 6.75
N MET A 311 -3.22 -6.74 6.61
CA MET A 311 -2.41 -5.62 7.08
C MET A 311 -2.37 -5.63 8.61
N LYS A 312 -1.18 -5.40 9.18
CA LYS A 312 -0.98 -5.23 10.62
C LYS A 312 -0.36 -3.85 10.83
N VAL A 313 -0.89 -3.08 11.77
CA VAL A 313 -0.38 -1.76 12.15
C VAL A 313 0.05 -1.76 13.60
N ARG A 314 1.16 -1.09 13.91
CA ARG A 314 1.65 -0.96 15.29
C ARG A 314 2.36 0.38 15.50
N GLU A 315 2.21 0.93 16.69
CA GLU A 315 3.00 2.10 17.12
C GLU A 315 4.47 1.70 17.32
N LEU A 316 5.38 2.64 17.05
CA LEU A 316 6.81 2.49 17.27
C LEU A 316 7.27 3.48 18.33
N THR A 317 7.77 2.96 19.45
CA THR A 317 8.41 3.76 20.50
C THR A 317 9.87 4.01 20.13
N ASP A 318 10.12 4.98 19.25
CA ASP A 318 11.46 5.34 18.79
C ASP A 318 11.88 6.72 19.31
N ALA A 319 12.99 6.79 20.05
CA ALA A 319 13.49 8.04 20.63
C ALA A 319 14.03 9.03 19.57
N GLU A 320 14.44 8.56 18.40
CA GLU A 320 14.93 9.41 17.29
C GLU A 320 13.76 9.86 16.39
N PHE A 321 12.67 9.10 16.33
CA PHE A 321 11.51 9.38 15.48
C PHE A 321 10.21 9.31 16.28
N PRO A 322 9.82 10.40 16.96
CA PRO A 322 8.55 10.45 17.66
C PRO A 322 7.38 10.33 16.68
N HIS A 323 6.25 9.84 17.19
CA HIS A 323 5.01 9.66 16.42
C HIS A 323 5.18 8.72 15.22
N SER A 324 6.01 7.70 15.37
CA SER A 324 6.28 6.72 14.34
C SER A 324 5.43 5.48 14.51
N PHE A 325 5.06 4.87 13.39
CA PHE A 325 4.23 3.69 13.32
C PHE A 325 4.68 2.82 12.14
N LEU A 326 4.39 1.53 12.25
CA LEU A 326 4.71 0.52 11.24
C LEU A 326 3.41 0.06 10.59
N VAL A 327 3.36 0.14 9.26
CA VAL A 327 2.31 -0.47 8.46
C VAL A 327 2.90 -1.66 7.72
N SER A 328 2.39 -2.85 8.00
CA SER A 328 2.95 -4.07 7.44
C SER A 328 1.87 -4.91 6.77
N GLY A 329 1.93 -4.98 5.45
CA GLY A 329 1.14 -5.89 4.62
C GLY A 329 1.82 -7.25 4.44
N LYS A 330 1.23 -8.10 3.60
CA LYS A 330 1.80 -9.43 3.27
C LYS A 330 3.14 -9.31 2.53
N GLN A 331 3.21 -8.44 1.54
CA GLN A 331 4.38 -8.35 0.65
C GLN A 331 5.35 -7.21 0.99
N ARG A 332 4.90 -6.21 1.75
CA ARG A 332 5.65 -4.96 1.99
C ARG A 332 5.36 -4.40 3.38
N THR A 333 6.38 -3.76 3.94
CA THR A 333 6.34 -3.12 5.26
C THR A 333 6.91 -1.71 5.15
N LEU A 334 6.27 -0.75 5.82
CA LEU A 334 6.61 0.67 5.80
C LEU A 334 6.73 1.19 7.25
N GLU A 335 7.89 1.76 7.58
CA GLU A 335 8.07 2.59 8.79
C GLU A 335 7.80 4.05 8.43
N LEU A 336 6.80 4.62 9.08
CA LEU A 336 6.27 5.94 8.79
C LEU A 336 6.26 6.79 10.05
N GLN A 337 6.34 8.10 9.87
CA GLN A 337 6.26 9.10 10.92
C GLN A 337 5.20 10.13 10.54
N ALA A 338 4.29 10.42 11.46
CA ALA A 338 3.31 11.49 11.33
C ALA A 338 3.93 12.85 11.72
N ARG A 339 3.28 13.97 11.35
CA ARG A 339 3.78 15.30 11.70
C ARG A 339 3.44 15.69 13.15
N SER A 340 2.42 15.05 13.73
CA SER A 340 2.03 15.22 15.13
C SER A 340 1.48 13.92 15.72
N GLN A 341 1.29 13.91 17.05
CA GLN A 341 0.68 12.79 17.75
C GLN A 341 -0.77 12.58 17.34
N GLU A 342 -1.53 13.66 17.12
CA GLU A 342 -2.91 13.62 16.69
C GLU A 342 -3.03 13.01 15.28
N GLU A 343 -2.12 13.38 14.36
CA GLU A 343 -2.08 12.77 13.04
C GLU A 343 -1.75 11.27 13.11
N MET A 344 -0.81 10.87 13.98
CA MET A 344 -0.49 9.45 14.18
C MET A 344 -1.71 8.67 14.66
N ILE A 345 -2.40 9.18 15.69
CA ILE A 345 -3.61 8.55 16.24
C ILE A 345 -4.69 8.44 15.16
N ALA A 346 -4.94 9.52 14.41
CA ALA A 346 -5.94 9.53 13.35
C ALA A 346 -5.60 8.53 12.21
N TRP A 347 -4.33 8.40 11.84
CA TRP A 347 -3.89 7.37 10.90
C TRP A 347 -4.07 5.95 11.45
N MET A 348 -3.64 5.70 12.69
CA MET A 348 -3.79 4.39 13.33
C MET A 348 -5.25 3.96 13.44
N GLN A 349 -6.14 4.88 13.83
CA GLN A 349 -7.57 4.63 13.89
C GLN A 349 -8.17 4.34 12.50
N ALA A 350 -7.79 5.12 11.47
CA ALA A 350 -8.26 4.89 10.11
C ALA A 350 -7.81 3.53 9.56
N PHE A 351 -6.56 3.13 9.83
CA PHE A 351 -6.08 1.79 9.44
C PHE A 351 -6.82 0.68 10.17
N GLN A 352 -7.01 0.81 11.49
CA GLN A 352 -7.70 -0.22 12.27
C GLN A 352 -9.15 -0.37 11.81
N ALA A 353 -9.85 0.75 11.60
CA ALA A 353 -11.23 0.72 11.09
C ALA A 353 -11.33 0.04 9.71
N ALA A 354 -10.36 0.27 8.82
CA ALA A 354 -10.31 -0.39 7.50
C ALA A 354 -10.08 -1.90 7.63
N ILE A 355 -9.17 -2.32 8.51
CA ILE A 355 -8.87 -3.73 8.79
C ILE A 355 -10.12 -4.42 9.35
N ASP A 356 -10.73 -3.85 10.39
CA ASP A 356 -11.91 -4.40 11.05
C ASP A 356 -13.09 -4.55 10.07
N GLN A 357 -13.28 -3.61 9.13
CA GLN A 357 -14.33 -3.70 8.12
C GLN A 357 -14.11 -4.88 7.17
N ILE A 358 -12.87 -5.11 6.71
CA ILE A 358 -12.55 -6.26 5.86
C ILE A 358 -12.72 -7.57 6.64
N GLU A 359 -12.31 -7.61 7.89
CA GLU A 359 -12.45 -8.80 8.74
C GLU A 359 -13.92 -9.13 8.98
N LYS A 360 -14.76 -8.16 9.35
CA LYS A 360 -16.22 -8.34 9.49
C LYS A 360 -16.89 -8.80 8.19
N ARG A 361 -16.50 -8.25 7.05
CA ARG A 361 -16.98 -8.70 5.74
C ARG A 361 -16.59 -10.17 5.49
N ASN A 362 -15.36 -10.54 5.83
CA ASN A 362 -14.87 -11.90 5.67
C ASN A 362 -15.48 -12.89 6.68
N GLU A 363 -15.82 -12.45 7.89
CA GLU A 363 -16.57 -13.23 8.88
C GLU A 363 -17.99 -13.49 8.43
N THR A 364 -18.65 -12.49 7.84
CA THR A 364 -19.98 -12.63 7.25
C THR A 364 -19.96 -13.64 6.08
N PHE A 365 -18.85 -13.69 5.33
CA PHE A 365 -18.61 -14.68 4.28
C PHE A 365 -18.27 -16.07 4.84
N LYS A 366 -17.48 -16.16 5.93
CA LYS A 366 -17.17 -17.40 6.64
C LYS A 366 -18.36 -17.98 7.40
N ALA A 367 -19.29 -17.16 7.89
CA ALA A 367 -20.51 -17.62 8.55
C ALA A 367 -21.44 -18.42 7.62
N ALA A 368 -21.30 -18.29 6.29
CA ALA A 368 -21.96 -19.15 5.31
C ALA A 368 -21.29 -20.54 5.14
N VAL A 369 -20.16 -20.79 5.81
CA VAL A 369 -19.41 -22.05 5.81
C VAL A 369 -18.95 -22.35 7.24
N GLN A 370 -19.77 -23.08 8.02
CA GLN A 370 -19.41 -23.58 9.37
C GLN A 370 -18.09 -24.37 9.28
N SER A 371 -17.08 -24.23 10.17
CA SER A 371 -17.11 -24.34 11.63
C SER A 371 -15.80 -23.81 12.28
N PRO A 372 -15.74 -23.71 13.63
CA PRO A 372 -14.85 -22.83 14.39
C PRO A 372 -13.64 -23.53 15.02
N GLU A 373 -12.60 -22.76 15.35
CA GLU A 373 -11.79 -22.89 16.57
C GLU A 373 -10.88 -21.64 16.68
N GLY A 374 -10.74 -21.12 17.90
CA GLY A 374 -10.06 -19.85 18.18
C GLY A 374 -8.93 -19.95 19.19
N ASP A 375 -8.17 -18.84 19.21
CA ASP A 375 -7.45 -18.22 20.34
C ASP A 375 -6.06 -18.81 20.77
N PRO A 376 -5.22 -18.08 21.53
CA PRO A 376 -4.35 -16.97 21.07
C PRO A 376 -2.89 -17.05 21.59
N GLN A 377 -1.86 -16.57 20.85
CA GLN A 377 -0.60 -16.06 21.48
C GLN A 377 0.34 -15.31 20.52
N GLU A 378 0.55 -14.02 20.77
CA GLU A 378 1.26 -13.07 19.88
C GLU A 378 2.80 -13.10 19.89
N GLN A 379 3.45 -14.05 20.58
CA GLN A 379 4.92 -14.09 20.65
C GLN A 379 5.58 -15.28 19.92
N GLU A 380 4.82 -16.32 19.56
CA GLU A 380 5.31 -17.44 18.73
C GLU A 380 5.10 -17.23 17.21
N LEU A 381 4.24 -16.28 16.84
CA LEU A 381 3.79 -16.02 15.45
C LEU A 381 4.87 -15.48 14.49
N GLN A 382 6.00 -14.96 14.98
CA GLN A 382 7.09 -14.51 14.07
C GLN A 382 7.83 -15.69 13.41
N SER A 383 7.84 -16.85 14.05
CA SER A 383 8.44 -18.09 13.52
C SER A 383 7.58 -18.69 12.41
N GLU A 384 6.25 -18.64 12.55
CA GLU A 384 5.29 -19.29 11.65
C GLU A 384 5.06 -18.51 10.34
N GLU A 385 5.24 -17.18 10.33
CA GLU A 385 5.11 -16.36 9.12
C GLU A 385 6.42 -16.21 8.32
N LEU A 386 7.52 -16.89 8.72
CA LEU A 386 8.82 -16.74 8.06
C LEU A 386 8.73 -17.14 6.57
N GLY A 387 9.04 -16.20 5.67
CA GLY A 387 8.92 -16.40 4.23
C GLY A 387 7.49 -16.38 3.68
N LEU A 388 6.46 -16.42 4.52
CA LEU A 388 5.06 -16.19 4.14
C LEU A 388 4.73 -14.69 4.03
N ARG A 389 5.47 -13.84 4.76
CA ARG A 389 5.31 -12.39 4.82
C ARG A 389 6.65 -11.66 4.81
N ALA A 390 6.67 -10.44 4.27
CA ALA A 390 7.86 -9.59 4.30
C ALA A 390 8.22 -9.16 5.73
N PRO A 391 9.49 -9.30 6.17
CA PRO A 391 9.89 -8.91 7.52
C PRO A 391 10.08 -7.40 7.65
N GLN A 392 10.03 -6.92 8.89
CA GLN A 392 10.58 -5.62 9.23
C GLN A 392 12.11 -5.67 9.18
N TRP A 393 12.72 -4.70 8.50
CA TRP A 393 14.18 -4.66 8.36
C TRP A 393 14.81 -3.90 9.52
N VAL A 394 15.88 -4.45 10.08
CA VAL A 394 16.66 -3.73 11.09
C VAL A 394 17.48 -2.63 10.41
N ARG A 395 17.40 -1.40 10.94
CA ARG A 395 18.11 -0.23 10.39
C ARG A 395 19.63 -0.38 10.54
N ASP A 396 20.39 0.00 9.51
CA ASP A 396 21.85 -0.17 9.50
C ASP A 396 22.57 0.51 10.67
N LYS A 397 22.05 1.65 11.13
CA LYS A 397 22.59 2.42 12.27
C LYS A 397 22.33 1.74 13.62
N MET A 398 21.35 0.84 13.69
CA MET A 398 21.01 0.14 14.94
C MET A 398 21.93 -1.06 15.20
N VAL A 399 22.79 -1.41 14.24
CA VAL A 399 23.64 -2.60 14.31
C VAL A 399 25.09 -2.31 13.90
N THR A 400 26.04 -2.66 14.75
CA THR A 400 27.48 -2.55 14.45
C THR A 400 28.14 -3.87 14.06
N MET A 401 27.48 -5.00 14.34
CA MET A 401 27.99 -6.36 14.11
C MET A 401 27.01 -7.26 13.35
N CYS A 402 27.52 -8.32 12.73
CA CYS A 402 26.68 -9.30 12.06
C CYS A 402 25.73 -9.98 13.04
N MET A 403 24.42 -9.96 12.77
CA MET A 403 23.41 -10.59 13.63
C MET A 403 23.35 -12.13 13.53
N ARG A 404 24.42 -12.76 13.03
CA ARG A 404 24.59 -14.23 13.02
C ARG A 404 25.92 -14.61 13.64
N CYS A 405 27.04 -14.24 12.99
CA CYS A 405 28.37 -14.54 13.52
C CYS A 405 28.88 -13.57 14.60
N ARG A 406 28.15 -12.47 14.90
CA ARG A 406 28.48 -11.46 15.93
C ARG A 406 29.78 -10.71 15.69
N GLU A 407 30.39 -10.86 14.51
CA GLU A 407 31.62 -10.17 14.20
C GLU A 407 31.33 -8.74 13.67
N PRO A 408 32.13 -7.72 14.05
CA PRO A 408 31.90 -6.33 13.65
C PRO A 408 31.91 -6.14 12.13
N PHE A 409 31.01 -5.27 11.63
CA PHE A 409 31.04 -4.81 10.25
C PHE A 409 32.21 -3.84 10.02
N ASN A 410 32.76 -3.85 8.80
CA ASN A 410 33.78 -2.87 8.38
C ASN A 410 33.62 -2.54 6.89
N ALA A 411 34.00 -1.33 6.50
CA ALA A 411 33.67 -0.78 5.17
C ALA A 411 34.24 -1.56 3.98
N LEU A 412 35.35 -2.30 4.18
CA LEU A 412 36.10 -2.93 3.09
C LEU A 412 35.92 -4.45 3.02
N LYS A 413 35.95 -5.16 4.14
CA LYS A 413 35.97 -6.64 4.19
C LYS A 413 34.66 -7.27 4.69
N ARG A 414 33.82 -6.54 5.44
CA ARG A 414 32.55 -7.09 5.97
C ARG A 414 31.42 -6.06 5.85
N ARG A 415 30.81 -6.00 4.67
CA ARG A 415 29.66 -5.13 4.34
C ARG A 415 28.35 -5.68 4.92
N ARG A 416 27.37 -4.79 5.09
CA ARG A 416 26.03 -5.07 5.62
C ARG A 416 25.10 -5.59 4.51
N HIS A 417 24.31 -6.61 4.84
CA HIS A 417 23.26 -7.15 3.98
C HIS A 417 22.03 -7.48 4.82
N HIS A 418 20.83 -7.25 4.30
CA HIS A 418 19.59 -7.69 4.96
C HIS A 418 19.19 -9.10 4.53
N CYS A 419 18.84 -9.94 5.50
CA CYS A 419 18.11 -11.17 5.26
C CYS A 419 16.69 -10.83 4.80
N ARG A 420 16.24 -11.36 3.66
CA ARG A 420 14.88 -11.10 3.15
C ARG A 420 13.80 -11.85 3.93
N ALA A 421 14.16 -12.90 4.67
CA ALA A 421 13.19 -13.66 5.46
C ALA A 421 12.96 -13.06 6.86
N CYS A 422 14.03 -12.71 7.61
CA CYS A 422 13.91 -12.19 8.97
C CYS A 422 14.28 -10.71 9.15
N GLY A 423 14.76 -10.03 8.10
CA GLY A 423 15.10 -8.60 8.16
C GLY A 423 16.40 -8.24 8.88
N TYR A 424 17.12 -9.21 9.45
CA TYR A 424 18.38 -8.98 10.18
C TYR A 424 19.51 -8.48 9.29
N VAL A 425 20.42 -7.69 9.87
CA VAL A 425 21.65 -7.24 9.23
C VAL A 425 22.75 -8.28 9.42
N VAL A 426 23.18 -8.87 8.32
CA VAL A 426 24.11 -10.01 8.26
C VAL A 426 25.25 -9.75 7.28
N CYS A 427 26.37 -10.44 7.47
CA CYS A 427 27.49 -10.38 6.53
C CYS A 427 27.27 -11.32 5.33
N ALA A 428 28.09 -11.17 4.29
CA ALA A 428 28.01 -12.01 3.09
C ALA A 428 28.12 -13.51 3.43
N ARG A 429 29.09 -13.89 4.27
CA ARG A 429 29.30 -15.29 4.71
C ARG A 429 28.07 -15.88 5.40
N CYS A 430 27.42 -15.11 6.27
CA CYS A 430 26.24 -15.58 7.01
C CYS A 430 24.95 -15.54 6.18
N SER A 431 24.99 -15.06 4.94
CA SER A 431 23.80 -14.87 4.09
C SER A 431 24.04 -15.23 2.65
N ASP A 432 24.96 -16.15 2.36
CA ASP A 432 25.25 -16.58 1.00
C ASP A 432 24.18 -17.49 0.40
N TYR A 433 23.15 -17.79 1.19
CA TYR A 433 22.07 -18.70 0.87
C TYR A 433 20.91 -17.98 0.18
N ARG A 434 20.14 -18.75 -0.61
CA ARG A 434 18.90 -18.28 -1.23
C ARG A 434 17.76 -19.26 -0.98
N ALA A 435 16.64 -18.75 -0.49
CA ALA A 435 15.41 -19.50 -0.28
C ALA A 435 14.25 -18.85 -1.02
N GLU A 436 13.27 -19.65 -1.42
CA GLU A 436 12.02 -19.18 -2.01
C GLU A 436 11.12 -18.60 -0.92
N LEU A 437 10.66 -17.37 -1.11
CA LEU A 437 9.77 -16.69 -0.16
C LEU A 437 8.40 -16.54 -0.79
N LYS A 438 7.36 -17.12 -0.17
CA LYS A 438 5.98 -17.10 -0.68
C LYS A 438 5.46 -15.67 -0.87
N TYR A 439 5.82 -14.74 0.02
CA TYR A 439 5.40 -13.34 -0.12
C TYR A 439 5.98 -12.64 -1.36
N ASP A 440 7.09 -13.13 -1.91
CA ASP A 440 7.76 -12.55 -3.07
C ASP A 440 7.62 -13.48 -4.30
N SER A 441 6.43 -14.08 -4.45
CA SER A 441 6.09 -14.98 -5.56
C SER A 441 7.03 -16.19 -5.69
N ASN A 442 7.47 -16.75 -4.56
CA ASN A 442 8.46 -17.83 -4.47
C ASN A 442 9.80 -17.53 -5.16
N ARG A 443 10.16 -16.24 -5.31
CA ARG A 443 11.44 -15.87 -5.91
C ARG A 443 12.61 -16.21 -4.96
N PRO A 444 13.74 -16.73 -5.47
CA PRO A 444 14.92 -17.03 -4.65
C PRO A 444 15.60 -15.75 -4.13
N ASN A 445 15.44 -15.51 -2.83
CA ASN A 445 15.89 -14.30 -2.14
C ASN A 445 17.03 -14.60 -1.17
N ARG A 446 17.92 -13.60 -0.97
CA ARG A 446 19.04 -13.74 -0.02
C ARG A 446 18.53 -13.93 1.41
N VAL A 447 18.91 -15.03 2.04
CA VAL A 447 18.54 -15.33 3.42
C VAL A 447 19.77 -15.70 4.24
N CYS A 448 19.72 -15.49 5.55
CA CYS A 448 20.76 -15.99 6.44
C CYS A 448 20.66 -17.52 6.59
N LEU A 449 21.73 -18.16 7.06
CA LEU A 449 21.79 -19.61 7.29
C LEU A 449 20.56 -20.13 8.05
N ASP A 450 20.24 -19.55 9.21
CA ASP A 450 19.14 -19.99 10.06
C ASP A 450 17.79 -20.00 9.31
N CYS A 451 17.51 -18.95 8.54
CA CYS A 451 16.30 -18.87 7.71
C CYS A 451 16.34 -19.83 6.52
N TYR A 452 17.51 -20.08 5.93
CA TYR A 452 17.64 -21.05 4.85
C TYR A 452 17.32 -22.47 5.36
N THR A 453 17.92 -22.86 6.49
CA THR A 453 17.65 -24.15 7.15
C THR A 453 16.18 -24.29 7.50
N PHE A 454 15.57 -23.26 8.09
CA PHE A 454 14.15 -23.27 8.43
C PHE A 454 13.24 -23.40 7.19
N LEU A 455 13.48 -22.60 6.16
CA LEU A 455 12.59 -22.54 4.98
C LEU A 455 12.74 -23.74 4.05
N THR A 456 13.91 -24.37 3.99
CA THR A 456 14.21 -25.46 3.06
C THR A 456 14.29 -26.83 3.72
N GLY A 457 14.40 -26.90 5.05
CA GLY A 457 14.66 -28.14 5.78
C GLY A 457 16.08 -28.69 5.59
N ASN A 458 16.94 -28.01 4.81
CA ASN A 458 18.30 -28.47 4.54
C ASN A 458 19.21 -28.11 5.71
N VAL A 459 19.61 -29.12 6.48
CA VAL A 459 20.61 -28.98 7.54
C VAL A 459 21.99 -29.08 6.89
N LEU A 460 22.69 -27.95 6.77
CA LEU A 460 24.10 -27.94 6.37
C LEU A 460 24.98 -28.39 7.56
N PRO A 461 26.11 -29.08 7.32
CA PRO A 461 27.04 -29.44 8.37
C PRO A 461 27.54 -28.18 9.08
N GLU A 462 27.30 -28.08 10.39
CA GLU A 462 27.86 -27.02 11.21
C GLU A 462 29.38 -27.17 11.27
N ASP A 463 30.13 -26.17 10.78
CA ASP A 463 31.48 -25.94 11.29
C ASP A 463 31.35 -25.47 12.74
N LYS A 464 31.30 -26.45 13.65
CA LYS A 464 31.23 -26.22 15.10
C LYS A 464 32.52 -25.58 15.59
N GLU A 465 32.51 -24.27 15.74
CA GLU A 465 33.15 -23.65 16.92
C GLU A 465 32.05 -23.25 17.90
N ASP A 466 31.63 -24.22 18.71
CA ASP A 466 30.80 -24.03 19.89
C ASP A 466 31.60 -23.22 20.94
N LYS A 467 31.72 -21.91 20.74
CA LYS A 467 32.21 -21.00 21.78
C LYS A 467 31.08 -20.87 22.80
N ARG A 468 31.26 -21.53 23.95
CA ARG A 468 30.41 -21.41 25.16
C ARG A 468 29.91 -19.98 25.33
N ARG A 469 28.59 -19.83 25.52
CA ARG A 469 27.93 -18.54 25.76
C ARG A 469 28.59 -17.80 26.92
N GLY A 470 29.37 -16.76 26.62
CA GLY A 470 30.02 -15.92 27.62
C GLY A 470 29.06 -14.88 28.23
N ILE A 471 29.39 -14.35 29.40
CA ILE A 471 28.59 -13.33 30.13
C ILE A 471 28.25 -12.10 29.27
N LEU A 472 29.07 -11.79 28.25
CA LEU A 472 28.87 -10.66 27.33
C LEU A 472 27.94 -10.96 26.14
N GLU A 473 27.50 -12.21 25.96
CA GLU A 473 26.65 -12.65 24.84
C GLU A 473 25.14 -12.49 25.12
N LYS A 474 24.79 -11.52 25.97
CA LYS A 474 23.40 -11.09 26.17
C LYS A 474 23.03 -10.12 25.05
N GLY A 475 21.91 -10.35 24.37
CA GLY A 475 21.46 -9.46 23.31
C GLY A 475 20.82 -8.20 23.88
N SER A 476 20.98 -7.06 23.21
CA SER A 476 20.32 -5.82 23.59
C SER A 476 18.80 -5.82 23.40
N VAL A 477 18.23 -6.89 22.79
CA VAL A 477 16.82 -7.08 22.43
C VAL A 477 15.94 -7.36 23.67
N ALA A 478 16.14 -6.64 24.75
CA ALA A 478 15.11 -6.45 25.77
C ALA A 478 14.44 -5.12 25.44
N GLY A 479 13.23 -5.15 24.87
CA GLY A 479 12.41 -3.95 24.66
C GLY A 479 12.25 -3.14 25.97
N SER A 480 11.71 -1.92 25.89
CA SER A 480 11.48 -1.08 27.08
C SER A 480 10.69 -1.79 28.19
N GLU A 481 9.92 -2.81 27.85
CA GLU A 481 9.11 -3.61 28.77
C GLU A 481 9.94 -4.64 29.58
N GLN A 482 11.06 -5.13 29.05
CA GLN A 482 11.92 -6.13 29.72
C GLN A 482 13.20 -5.52 30.32
N SER A 483 13.40 -4.22 30.14
CA SER A 483 14.52 -3.46 30.71
C SER A 483 14.03 -2.59 31.88
N LEU A 484 14.81 -2.51 32.97
CA LEU A 484 14.55 -1.53 34.05
C LEU A 484 14.93 -0.12 33.60
N MET A 485 15.99 0.00 32.83
CA MET A 485 16.44 1.27 32.25
C MET A 485 17.25 0.98 30.99
N CYS A 486 16.96 1.69 29.89
CA CYS A 486 17.75 1.62 28.67
C CYS A 486 17.75 2.96 27.92
N SER A 487 18.92 3.43 27.48
CA SER A 487 19.07 4.59 26.61
C SER A 487 20.51 4.71 26.12
N PHE A 488 20.76 5.66 25.21
CA PHE A 488 22.13 6.08 24.93
C PHE A 488 22.72 6.88 26.10
N LEU A 489 23.98 6.60 26.42
CA LEU A 489 24.82 7.41 27.29
C LEU A 489 26.18 7.62 26.63
N GLN A 490 26.78 8.78 26.85
CA GLN A 490 28.15 9.04 26.43
C GLN A 490 29.11 8.63 27.55
N LEU A 491 30.08 7.77 27.25
CA LEU A 491 31.12 7.37 28.20
C LEU A 491 32.28 8.37 28.14
N VAL A 492 32.67 8.91 29.29
CA VAL A 492 33.70 9.96 29.44
C VAL A 492 34.79 9.45 30.39
N GLY A 493 36.05 9.77 30.13
CA GLY A 493 37.17 9.46 31.04
C GLY A 493 38.48 9.16 30.33
N ASP A 494 39.54 8.87 31.08
CA ASP A 494 40.91 8.73 30.57
C ASP A 494 41.07 7.62 29.51
N LYS A 495 40.22 6.58 29.55
CA LYS A 495 40.20 5.50 28.55
C LYS A 495 39.43 5.86 27.27
N TRP A 496 38.61 6.91 27.27
CA TRP A 496 37.69 7.24 26.17
C TRP A 496 37.78 8.69 25.66
N GLY A 497 38.52 9.57 26.34
CA GLY A 497 38.69 10.98 26.00
C GLY A 497 37.53 11.89 26.44
N LYS A 498 37.70 13.22 26.25
CA LYS A 498 36.72 14.26 26.63
C LYS A 498 35.41 14.23 25.82
N SER A 499 35.41 13.57 24.66
CA SER A 499 34.25 13.35 23.80
C SER A 499 34.10 11.85 23.48
N GLY A 500 34.14 11.00 24.50
CA GLY A 500 34.12 9.55 24.31
C GLY A 500 32.87 9.01 23.60
N PRO A 501 32.87 7.72 23.25
CA PRO A 501 31.87 7.11 22.38
C PRO A 501 30.48 7.08 23.04
N ARG A 502 29.43 7.20 22.23
CA ARG A 502 28.05 6.94 22.64
C ARG A 502 27.84 5.42 22.69
N GLY A 503 27.40 4.91 23.83
CA GLY A 503 27.01 3.51 24.03
C GLY A 503 25.53 3.39 24.32
N TRP A 504 24.90 2.31 23.88
CA TRP A 504 23.56 1.92 24.30
C TRP A 504 23.67 1.16 25.63
N CYS A 505 23.20 1.76 26.71
CA CYS A 505 23.30 1.23 28.06
C CYS A 505 21.98 0.58 28.46
N VAL A 506 22.02 -0.61 29.07
CA VAL A 506 20.83 -1.38 29.48
C VAL A 506 21.05 -2.02 30.85
N ILE A 507 20.06 -1.87 31.74
CA ILE A 507 19.90 -2.67 32.96
C ILE A 507 18.69 -3.59 32.75
N PRO A 508 18.90 -4.89 32.47
CA PRO A 508 17.81 -5.84 32.22
C PRO A 508 16.99 -6.13 33.49
N ARG A 509 15.71 -6.48 33.37
CA ARG A 509 14.89 -6.90 34.53
C ARG A 509 15.29 -8.26 35.09
N ASP A 510 15.74 -9.17 34.22
CA ASP A 510 16.19 -10.53 34.55
C ASP A 510 17.63 -10.56 35.11
N ASP A 511 18.37 -9.44 35.00
CA ASP A 511 19.69 -9.25 35.57
C ASP A 511 19.85 -7.80 36.07
N PRO A 512 19.11 -7.41 37.12
CA PRO A 512 18.95 -6.01 37.53
C PRO A 512 20.20 -5.43 38.20
N LEU A 513 21.19 -6.26 38.49
CA LEU A 513 22.43 -5.88 39.18
C LEU A 513 23.58 -5.63 38.22
N VAL A 514 23.38 -5.72 36.89
CA VAL A 514 24.44 -5.58 35.89
C VAL A 514 24.03 -4.55 34.83
N LEU A 515 24.92 -3.60 34.57
CA LEU A 515 24.81 -2.66 33.47
C LEU A 515 25.55 -3.22 32.25
N TYR A 516 24.83 -3.43 31.16
CA TYR A 516 25.40 -3.82 29.87
C TYR A 516 25.54 -2.60 28.96
N VAL A 517 26.72 -2.44 28.36
CA VAL A 517 27.01 -1.35 27.42
C VAL A 517 27.26 -1.93 26.03
N TYR A 518 26.39 -1.59 25.09
CA TYR A 518 26.43 -2.01 23.69
C TYR A 518 26.91 -0.87 22.80
N ALA A 519 27.51 -1.20 21.65
CA ALA A 519 27.86 -0.20 20.66
C ALA A 519 26.61 0.33 19.92
N ALA A 520 25.58 -0.50 19.73
CA ALA A 520 24.28 -0.10 19.22
C ALA A 520 23.09 -0.88 19.83
N PRO A 521 21.85 -0.37 19.72
CA PRO A 521 20.68 -0.92 20.42
C PRO A 521 20.18 -2.29 19.95
N GLN A 522 20.67 -2.81 18.83
CA GLN A 522 20.29 -4.13 18.31
C GLN A 522 21.50 -5.09 18.25
N ASP A 523 22.61 -4.75 18.93
CA ASP A 523 23.79 -5.61 19.00
C ASP A 523 23.54 -6.81 19.93
N MET A 524 23.89 -8.01 19.46
CA MET A 524 23.69 -9.26 20.22
C MET A 524 24.83 -9.59 21.20
N ARG A 525 25.76 -8.66 21.40
CA ARG A 525 26.89 -8.81 22.31
C ARG A 525 27.26 -7.46 22.90
N ALA A 526 27.33 -7.39 24.22
CA ALA A 526 27.77 -6.19 24.91
C ALA A 526 29.28 -5.96 24.69
N HIS A 527 29.68 -4.70 24.55
CA HIS A 527 31.09 -4.32 24.58
C HIS A 527 31.67 -4.53 25.98
N THR A 528 30.92 -4.17 27.02
CA THR A 528 31.32 -4.36 28.41
C THR A 528 30.10 -4.55 29.30
N SER A 529 30.30 -5.21 30.43
CA SER A 529 29.32 -5.34 31.52
C SER A 529 29.93 -4.77 32.80
N ILE A 530 29.14 -4.05 33.59
CA ILE A 530 29.55 -3.46 34.86
C ILE A 530 28.61 -4.00 35.94
N PRO A 531 29.09 -4.84 36.89
CA PRO A 531 28.29 -5.29 38.01
C PRO A 531 28.05 -4.10 38.94
N LEU A 532 26.80 -3.69 39.13
CA LEU A 532 26.47 -2.46 39.85
C LEU A 532 26.50 -2.64 41.38
N LEU A 533 26.43 -3.88 41.90
CA LEU A 533 26.34 -4.16 43.33
C LEU A 533 27.50 -3.51 44.12
N GLY A 534 27.15 -2.60 45.03
CA GLY A 534 28.11 -1.89 45.88
C GLY A 534 28.86 -0.73 45.21
N TYR A 535 28.47 -0.31 43.99
CA TYR A 535 28.96 0.94 43.40
C TYR A 535 28.33 2.16 44.07
N GLN A 536 29.12 3.22 44.26
CA GLN A 536 28.61 4.52 44.68
C GLN A 536 28.29 5.37 43.43
N VAL A 537 27.07 5.88 43.36
CA VAL A 537 26.63 6.79 42.29
C VAL A 537 26.81 8.22 42.77
N THR A 538 27.58 9.03 42.04
CA THR A 538 27.78 10.45 42.36
C THR A 538 27.37 11.33 41.19
N THR A 539 26.61 12.39 41.45
CA THR A 539 26.31 13.41 40.43
C THR A 539 27.54 14.32 40.31
N GLY A 540 28.05 14.53 39.09
CA GLY A 540 29.32 15.23 38.87
C GLY A 540 29.34 16.68 39.40
N SER A 541 30.55 17.26 39.47
CA SER A 541 30.79 18.68 39.78
C SER A 541 29.93 19.63 38.92
N GLN A 542 29.58 20.80 39.47
CA GLN A 542 28.67 21.87 38.97
C GLN A 542 28.87 22.37 37.51
N ALA A 543 29.79 21.79 36.72
CA ALA A 543 30.12 22.24 35.37
C ALA A 543 29.16 21.72 34.25
N ASP A 544 28.62 20.50 34.36
CA ASP A 544 27.60 19.98 33.40
C ASP A 544 26.54 19.14 34.14
N PRO A 545 25.27 19.60 34.23
CA PRO A 545 24.23 18.94 35.00
C PRO A 545 23.78 17.58 34.43
N ARG A 546 24.31 17.16 33.28
CA ARG A 546 24.00 15.89 32.61
C ARG A 546 24.98 14.77 32.96
N VAL A 547 26.03 15.06 33.72
CA VAL A 547 27.11 14.12 34.02
C VAL A 547 26.91 13.46 35.38
N PHE A 548 27.18 12.15 35.46
CA PHE A 548 27.18 11.36 36.69
C PHE A 548 28.28 10.28 36.64
N GLN A 549 28.64 9.74 37.80
CA GLN A 549 29.77 8.84 37.95
C GLN A 549 29.41 7.61 38.77
N LEU A 550 30.01 6.47 38.43
CA LEU A 550 30.00 5.24 39.21
C LEU A 550 31.40 4.98 39.76
N GLN A 551 31.51 4.83 41.07
CA GLN A 551 32.79 4.59 41.74
C GLN A 551 32.74 3.37 42.66
N GLN A 552 33.71 2.46 42.51
CA GLN A 552 33.92 1.34 43.43
C GLN A 552 35.38 0.90 43.39
N SER A 553 36.03 0.80 44.56
CA SER A 553 37.36 0.18 44.74
C SER A 553 38.41 0.61 43.69
N GLY A 554 38.47 1.91 43.38
CA GLY A 554 39.42 2.49 42.41
C GLY A 554 38.97 2.49 40.94
N GLN A 555 37.84 1.85 40.61
CA GLN A 555 37.21 1.99 39.29
C GLN A 555 36.29 3.21 39.27
N LEU A 556 36.43 4.04 38.23
CA LEU A 556 35.61 5.22 38.00
C LEU A 556 35.07 5.19 36.56
N TYR A 557 33.75 5.18 36.43
CA TYR A 557 33.07 5.34 35.14
C TYR A 557 32.32 6.68 35.14
N THR A 558 32.57 7.53 34.16
CA THR A 558 31.83 8.79 34.00
C THR A 558 30.88 8.66 32.82
N PHE A 559 29.61 8.95 33.04
CA PHE A 559 28.55 8.93 32.04
C PHE A 559 27.98 10.32 31.87
N LYS A 560 27.58 10.64 30.63
CA LYS A 560 26.86 11.86 30.28
C LYS A 560 25.57 11.49 29.57
N ALA A 561 24.45 11.94 30.12
CA ALA A 561 23.13 11.80 29.51
C ALA A 561 22.85 12.93 28.51
N GLU A 562 21.82 12.74 27.69
CA GLU A 562 21.36 13.75 26.73
C GLU A 562 20.68 14.93 27.42
N THR A 563 19.83 14.65 28.41
CA THR A 563 19.09 15.65 29.20
C THR A 563 19.33 15.49 30.70
N LYS A 564 18.99 16.52 31.48
CA LYS A 564 19.13 16.51 32.95
C LYS A 564 18.15 15.53 33.57
N GLU A 565 16.96 15.42 32.99
CA GLU A 565 15.87 14.52 33.39
C GLU A 565 16.28 13.07 33.16
N LEU A 566 16.88 12.77 32.00
CA LEU A 566 17.40 11.44 31.69
C LEU A 566 18.53 11.04 32.64
N ARG A 567 19.43 11.98 33.00
CA ARG A 567 20.45 11.76 34.03
C ARG A 567 19.80 11.40 35.37
N GLY A 568 18.75 12.11 35.80
CA GLY A 568 18.04 11.83 37.05
C GLY A 568 17.49 10.40 37.10
N ARG A 569 16.86 9.95 36.02
CA ARG A 569 16.35 8.57 35.90
C ARG A 569 17.46 7.52 35.96
N TRP A 570 18.60 7.77 35.30
CA TRP A 570 19.75 6.87 35.35
C TRP A 570 20.38 6.76 36.73
N VAL A 571 20.53 7.88 37.44
CA VAL A 571 21.08 7.89 38.81
C VAL A 571 20.17 7.06 39.72
N LYS A 572 18.86 7.30 39.72
CA LYS A 572 17.88 6.53 40.51
C LYS A 572 17.94 5.03 40.20
N ALA A 573 18.01 4.66 38.92
CA ALA A 573 18.09 3.27 38.49
C ALA A 573 19.40 2.58 38.96
N MET A 574 20.54 3.27 38.83
CA MET A 574 21.84 2.72 39.22
C MET A 574 22.03 2.66 40.74
N GLU A 575 21.52 3.62 41.50
CA GLU A 575 21.52 3.58 42.97
C GLU A 575 20.69 2.39 43.48
N ARG A 576 19.51 2.17 42.88
CA ARG A 576 18.64 1.04 43.19
C ARG A 576 19.34 -0.28 42.90
N ALA A 577 19.94 -0.45 41.72
CA ALA A 577 20.72 -1.63 41.39
C ALA A 577 21.94 -1.82 42.31
N ALA A 578 22.65 -0.75 42.65
CA ALA A 578 23.83 -0.80 43.51
C ALA A 578 23.52 -1.21 44.96
N SER A 579 22.30 -0.91 45.43
CA SER A 579 21.80 -1.34 46.74
C SER A 579 21.44 -2.83 46.83
N GLY A 580 21.53 -3.56 45.71
CA GLY A 580 21.14 -4.98 45.64
C GLY A 580 19.65 -5.21 45.47
N TRP A 581 18.90 -4.19 45.05
CA TRP A 581 17.46 -4.32 44.82
C TRP A 581 17.15 -5.20 43.59
N SER A 582 16.14 -6.06 43.70
CA SER A 582 15.59 -6.89 42.62
C SER A 582 14.08 -6.70 42.53
N PRO A 583 13.48 -6.65 41.32
CA PRO A 583 12.02 -6.60 41.15
C PRO A 583 11.37 -7.87 41.71
N ARG A 584 10.27 -7.75 42.46
CA ARG A 584 9.50 -8.92 42.97
C ARG A 584 8.19 -9.17 42.21
N GLY A 585 7.86 -8.37 41.19
CA GLY A 585 6.71 -8.58 40.31
C GLY A 585 6.63 -7.60 39.12
N PRO A 586 5.64 -7.75 38.22
CA PRO A 586 5.50 -6.96 36.99
C PRO A 586 5.30 -5.45 37.23
N ASN A 587 4.65 -5.09 38.34
CA ASN A 587 4.25 -3.71 38.66
C ASN A 587 5.26 -2.92 39.51
N ASP A 588 6.40 -3.50 39.92
CA ASP A 588 7.41 -2.83 40.77
C ASP A 588 8.33 -1.85 40.02
N GLY A 589 8.10 -1.69 38.71
CA GLY A 589 9.03 -1.09 37.76
C GLY A 589 8.77 0.36 37.38
N ASP A 590 7.77 1.04 37.96
CA ASP A 590 7.49 2.42 37.57
C ASP A 590 8.56 3.35 38.15
N LEU A 591 9.47 3.80 37.29
CA LEU A 591 10.46 4.84 37.58
C LEU A 591 9.94 6.23 37.20
N SER A 592 8.66 6.37 36.86
CA SER A 592 7.98 7.64 36.69
C SER A 592 7.63 8.25 38.04
N ASP A 593 8.58 8.99 38.60
CA ASP A 593 8.28 10.23 39.30
C ASP A 593 9.22 11.30 38.74
#